data_AF-A0A0P9F866-F1
#
_entry.id   AF-A0A0P9F866-F1
#
_cell.length_a   1.000
_cell.length_b   1.000
_cell.length_c   1.000
_cell.angle_alpha   90.00
_cell.angle_beta   90.00
_cell.angle_gamma   90.00
#
_symmetry.space_group_name_H-M   'P 1'
#
loop_
_entity.id
_entity.type
_entity.pdbx_description
1 polymer ?
#
loop_
_entity_poly.entity_id
_entity_poly.type
_entity_poly.pdbx_seq_one_letter_code
_entity_poly.pdbx_strand_id
1 'polypeptide(L)'
;MAADTHEPAGAPDAFDAIYEDGVLKPLAPLALEAGAHVRVQLLPNGAEIAAGSVSLPAARPLDKPLVAGVLSAFTRQDALLLVFGLAVYALTRFIGLVHFPIYFFSDEAVNPLLAEQLLRNGFRDASGTWLPPYFKNDDRWTLSLSVYAQLLGVALFGKSVLVTRATSALISMLCPL
;
A
#
# COMPACT_ATOMS: atom_id res chain seq x y z
N MET A 1 37.06 -44.11 -12.47
CA MET A 1 36.02 -43.17 -12.02
C MET A 1 34.75 -43.58 -12.73
N ALA A 2 34.03 -44.54 -12.15
CA ALA A 2 32.88 -45.19 -12.78
C ALA A 2 31.59 -44.53 -12.27
N ALA A 3 30.69 -44.27 -13.22
CA ALA A 3 29.55 -43.40 -13.12
C ALA A 3 28.48 -43.90 -12.14
N ASP A 4 28.10 -43.01 -11.23
CA ASP A 4 26.89 -43.09 -10.42
C ASP A 4 25.70 -42.86 -11.34
N THR A 5 24.90 -43.90 -11.56
CA THR A 5 23.68 -43.87 -12.38
C THR A 5 22.49 -44.02 -11.45
N HIS A 6 21.96 -42.89 -10.97
CA HIS A 6 20.69 -42.83 -10.25
C HIS A 6 19.57 -42.59 -11.27
N GLU A 7 18.97 -43.68 -11.74
CA GLU A 7 17.81 -43.68 -12.63
C GLU A 7 16.54 -43.27 -11.84
N PRO A 8 15.65 -42.42 -12.38
CA PRO A 8 14.55 -41.84 -11.61
C PRO A 8 13.44 -42.85 -11.31
N ALA A 9 12.92 -42.73 -10.09
CA ALA A 9 11.82 -43.49 -9.51
C ALA A 9 10.66 -43.75 -10.48
N GLY A 10 10.31 -45.03 -10.62
CA GLY A 10 9.06 -45.48 -11.21
C GLY A 10 7.85 -44.83 -10.53
N ALA A 11 6.76 -44.72 -11.28
CA ALA A 11 5.51 -44.12 -10.81
C ALA A 11 5.08 -44.70 -9.44
N PRO A 12 4.48 -43.89 -8.54
CA PRO A 12 3.99 -44.40 -7.27
C PRO A 12 2.78 -45.31 -7.53
N ASP A 13 2.97 -46.61 -7.38
CA ASP A 13 1.85 -47.55 -7.39
C ASP A 13 0.94 -47.23 -6.19
N ALA A 14 -0.31 -46.86 -6.48
CA ALA A 14 -1.32 -46.62 -5.46
C ALA A 14 -1.93 -47.97 -5.05
N PHE A 15 -1.94 -48.24 -3.74
CA PHE A 15 -2.52 -49.45 -3.18
C PHE A 15 -3.55 -49.11 -2.11
N ASP A 16 -4.67 -49.81 -2.15
CA ASP A 16 -5.68 -49.70 -1.11
C ASP A 16 -5.23 -50.49 0.14
N ALA A 17 -5.36 -49.85 1.29
CA ALA A 17 -5.02 -50.42 2.58
C ALA A 17 -6.05 -50.02 3.62
N ILE A 18 -6.31 -50.92 4.57
CA ILE A 18 -7.18 -50.67 5.72
C ILE A 18 -6.30 -50.43 6.94
N TYR A 19 -6.64 -49.41 7.72
CA TYR A 19 -6.01 -49.18 9.02
C TYR A 19 -6.83 -49.84 10.12
N GLU A 20 -6.25 -50.82 10.80
CA GLU A 20 -6.91 -51.59 11.86
C GLU A 20 -5.90 -51.92 12.97
N ASP A 21 -6.29 -51.77 14.23
CA ASP A 21 -5.46 -52.04 15.42
C ASP A 21 -4.11 -51.31 15.45
N GLY A 22 -4.04 -50.12 14.86
CA GLY A 22 -2.80 -49.34 14.82
C GLY A 22 -1.87 -49.68 13.65
N VAL A 23 -2.25 -50.63 12.79
CA VAL A 23 -1.42 -51.14 11.70
C VAL A 23 -2.11 -50.90 10.35
N LEU A 24 -1.35 -50.40 9.37
CA LEU A 24 -1.81 -50.29 7.99
C LEU A 24 -1.68 -51.66 7.30
N LYS A 25 -2.81 -52.29 7.00
CA LYS A 25 -2.89 -53.60 6.35
C LYS A 25 -3.22 -53.41 4.86
N PRO A 26 -2.30 -53.69 3.94
CA PRO A 26 -2.60 -53.59 2.51
C PRO A 26 -3.60 -54.69 2.10
N LEU A 27 -4.54 -54.35 1.23
CA LEU A 27 -5.56 -55.32 0.77
C LEU A 27 -4.98 -56.40 -0.15
N ALA A 28 -3.84 -56.13 -0.79
CA ALA A 28 -3.07 -57.10 -1.57
C ALA A 28 -1.61 -57.12 -1.10
N PRO A 29 -0.90 -58.25 -1.21
CA PRO A 29 0.52 -58.32 -0.85
C PRO A 29 1.35 -57.35 -1.68
N LEU A 30 2.17 -56.52 -1.03
CA LEU A 30 3.14 -55.70 -1.73
C LEU A 30 4.29 -56.59 -2.19
N ALA A 31 4.59 -56.57 -3.49
CA ALA A 31 5.73 -57.27 -4.08
C ALA A 31 7.05 -56.54 -3.79
N LEU A 32 7.42 -56.46 -2.52
CA LEU A 32 8.65 -55.80 -2.06
C LEU A 32 9.63 -56.82 -1.49
N GLU A 33 10.92 -56.57 -1.70
CA GLU A 33 11.98 -57.38 -1.08
C GLU A 33 12.00 -57.19 0.44
N ALA A 34 12.36 -58.24 1.17
CA ALA A 34 12.45 -58.20 2.63
C ALA A 34 13.51 -57.17 3.08
N GLY A 35 13.09 -56.13 3.79
CA GLY A 35 13.96 -55.04 4.24
C GLY A 35 13.92 -53.78 3.37
N ALA A 36 13.05 -53.70 2.35
CA ALA A 36 12.88 -52.52 1.53
C ALA A 36 12.41 -51.29 2.34
N HIS A 37 13.03 -50.13 2.13
CA HIS A 37 12.60 -48.86 2.71
C HIS A 37 11.44 -48.27 1.91
N VAL A 38 10.27 -48.14 2.53
CA VAL A 38 9.04 -47.65 1.87
C VAL A 38 8.66 -46.25 2.38
N ARG A 39 8.32 -45.35 1.47
CA ARG A 39 7.71 -44.05 1.77
C ARG A 39 6.21 -44.14 1.49
N VAL A 40 5.38 -43.93 2.51
CA VAL A 40 3.91 -44.01 2.40
C VAL A 40 3.32 -42.61 2.28
N GLN A 41 2.44 -42.41 1.29
CA GLN A 41 1.61 -41.20 1.17
C GLN A 41 0.16 -41.58 1.40
N LEU A 42 -0.43 -41.05 2.48
CA LEU A 42 -1.82 -41.30 2.84
C LEU A 42 -2.71 -40.30 2.09
N LEU A 43 -3.51 -40.78 1.14
CA LEU A 43 -4.61 -40.01 0.57
C LEU A 43 -5.91 -40.47 1.24
N PRO A 44 -6.66 -39.57 1.89
CA PRO A 44 -7.95 -39.93 2.48
C PRO A 44 -8.90 -40.35 1.35
N ASN A 45 -9.29 -41.62 1.35
CA ASN A 45 -10.31 -42.11 0.42
C ASN A 45 -11.66 -41.57 0.93
N GLY A 46 -12.31 -40.75 0.12
CA GLY A 46 -13.40 -39.89 0.56
C GLY A 46 -14.67 -40.66 0.93
N ALA A 47 -14.84 -40.99 2.21
CA ALA A 47 -16.14 -41.23 2.85
C ALA A 47 -15.99 -41.41 4.38
N GLU A 48 -15.71 -40.32 5.10
CA GLU A 48 -16.17 -40.02 6.48
C GLU A 48 -15.37 -38.85 7.05
N ILE A 49 -15.55 -37.67 6.45
CA ILE A 49 -15.29 -36.41 7.15
C ILE A 49 -16.55 -36.14 7.98
N ALA A 50 -16.71 -36.86 9.08
CA ALA A 50 -17.86 -36.72 9.97
C ALA A 50 -17.48 -36.97 11.43
N ALA A 51 -16.57 -36.15 11.97
CA ALA A 51 -16.63 -35.67 13.36
C ALA A 51 -15.41 -34.81 13.69
N GLY A 52 -15.63 -33.51 13.90
CA GLY A 52 -14.83 -32.77 14.88
C GLY A 52 -13.74 -31.83 14.38
N SER A 53 -13.46 -31.71 13.08
CA SER A 53 -12.80 -30.50 12.59
C SER A 53 -13.87 -29.43 12.43
N VAL A 54 -13.96 -28.51 13.39
CA VAL A 54 -14.53 -27.20 13.09
C VAL A 54 -13.61 -26.63 12.02
N SER A 55 -13.98 -26.81 10.75
CA SER A 55 -13.42 -26.01 9.67
C SER A 55 -13.74 -24.57 10.06
N LEU A 56 -12.73 -23.87 10.59
CA LEU A 56 -12.73 -22.41 10.53
C LEU A 56 -13.11 -22.08 9.10
N PRO A 57 -14.18 -21.27 8.87
CA PRO A 57 -14.59 -20.95 7.53
C PRO A 57 -13.35 -20.45 6.80
N ALA A 58 -12.97 -21.13 5.72
CA ALA A 58 -11.85 -20.72 4.90
C ALA A 58 -12.04 -19.23 4.65
N ALA A 59 -11.07 -18.41 5.08
CA ALA A 59 -11.16 -16.97 4.96
C ALA A 59 -11.50 -16.67 3.51
N ARG A 60 -12.74 -16.24 3.28
CA ARG A 60 -13.26 -15.99 1.95
C ARG A 60 -12.28 -15.00 1.34
N PRO A 61 -11.56 -15.33 0.25
CA PRO A 61 -10.67 -14.36 -0.37
C PRO A 61 -11.57 -13.24 -0.87
N LEU A 62 -11.62 -12.15 -0.11
CA LEU A 62 -12.63 -11.11 -0.26
C LEU A 62 -12.28 -10.17 -1.42
N ASP A 63 -11.15 -10.40 -2.06
CA ASP A 63 -10.46 -9.35 -2.78
C ASP A 63 -10.05 -9.85 -4.16
N LYS A 64 -10.82 -9.45 -5.17
CA LYS A 64 -10.27 -9.35 -6.51
C LYS A 64 -9.30 -8.16 -6.50
N PRO A 65 -8.05 -8.31 -6.98
CA PRO A 65 -7.12 -7.19 -7.08
C PRO A 65 -7.74 -6.13 -7.99
N LEU A 66 -7.66 -4.86 -7.56
CA LEU A 66 -8.30 -3.75 -8.26
C LEU A 66 -7.59 -3.44 -9.60
N VAL A 67 -6.31 -3.84 -9.71
CA VAL A 67 -5.44 -3.59 -10.85
C VAL A 67 -4.56 -4.83 -11.09
N ALA A 68 -4.33 -5.21 -12.35
CA ALA A 68 -3.38 -6.27 -12.71
C ALA A 68 -1.94 -5.71 -12.76
N GLY A 69 -0.95 -6.46 -12.27
CA GLY A 69 0.47 -6.07 -12.27
C GLY A 69 1.02 -5.74 -10.88
N VAL A 70 2.06 -4.90 -10.78
CA VAL A 70 2.79 -4.59 -9.52
C VAL A 70 1.88 -4.03 -8.40
N LEU A 71 0.71 -3.49 -8.75
CA LEU A 71 -0.32 -3.00 -7.83
C LEU A 71 -1.40 -4.05 -7.49
N SER A 72 -1.21 -5.32 -7.85
CA SER A 72 -2.16 -6.39 -7.56
C SER A 72 -2.27 -6.73 -6.07
N ALA A 73 -1.37 -6.19 -5.24
CA ALA A 73 -1.49 -6.22 -3.79
C ALA A 73 -2.59 -5.29 -3.27
N PHE A 74 -3.06 -4.32 -4.06
CA PHE A 74 -4.06 -3.35 -3.64
C PHE A 74 -5.47 -3.91 -3.81
N THR A 75 -6.02 -4.39 -2.70
CA THR A 75 -7.38 -4.90 -2.65
C THR A 75 -8.40 -3.76 -2.61
N ARG A 76 -9.67 -4.07 -2.85
CA ARG A 76 -10.76 -3.10 -2.63
C ARG A 76 -10.81 -2.63 -1.17
N GLN A 77 -10.47 -3.50 -0.23
CA GLN A 77 -10.45 -3.19 1.20
C GLN A 77 -9.32 -2.21 1.52
N ASP A 78 -8.13 -2.42 0.98
CA ASP A 78 -6.99 -1.50 1.16
C ASP A 78 -7.32 -0.11 0.61
N ALA A 79 -7.97 -0.05 -0.56
CA ALA A 79 -8.43 1.22 -1.12
C ALA A 79 -9.47 1.91 -0.22
N LEU A 80 -10.41 1.16 0.36
CA LEU A 80 -11.40 1.72 1.29
C LEU A 80 -10.74 2.22 2.58
N LEU A 81 -9.78 1.47 3.14
CA LEU A 81 -9.04 1.86 4.33
C LEU A 81 -8.16 3.08 4.06
N LEU A 82 -7.49 3.13 2.90
CA LEU A 82 -6.71 4.29 2.47
C LEU A 82 -7.59 5.54 2.34
N VAL A 83 -8.71 5.43 1.62
CA VAL A 83 -9.66 6.55 1.43
C VAL A 83 -10.24 6.98 2.77
N PHE A 84 -10.59 6.03 3.64
CA PHE A 84 -11.11 6.33 4.97
C PHE A 84 -10.06 7.06 5.82
N GLY A 85 -8.82 6.57 5.88
CA GLY A 85 -7.73 7.21 6.59
C GLY A 85 -7.44 8.62 6.06
N LEU A 86 -7.41 8.77 4.74
CA LEU A 86 -7.20 10.06 4.08
C LEU A 86 -8.36 11.04 4.35
N ALA A 87 -9.60 10.55 4.39
CA ALA A 87 -10.78 11.35 4.72
C ALA A 87 -10.75 11.82 6.18
N VAL A 88 -10.41 10.94 7.13
CA VAL A 88 -10.22 11.31 8.54
C VAL A 88 -9.10 12.36 8.67
N TYR A 89 -7.97 12.15 8.00
CA TYR A 89 -6.87 13.12 7.98
C TYR A 89 -7.32 14.47 7.44
N ALA A 90 -7.98 14.50 6.27
CA ALA A 90 -8.52 15.71 5.69
C ALA A 90 -9.46 16.44 6.67
N LEU A 91 -10.40 15.71 7.27
CA LEU A 91 -11.36 16.27 8.21
C LEU A 91 -10.66 16.99 9.37
N THR A 92 -9.64 16.37 9.96
CA THR A 92 -8.87 16.97 11.06
C THR A 92 -8.07 18.21 10.65
N ARG A 93 -7.68 18.33 9.38
CA ARG A 93 -6.92 19.47 8.87
C ARG A 93 -7.80 20.61 8.38
N PHE A 94 -8.96 20.32 7.80
CA PHE A 94 -9.85 21.34 7.22
C PHE A 94 -10.87 21.91 8.21
N ILE A 95 -11.26 21.18 9.25
CA ILE A 95 -12.17 21.72 10.27
C ILE A 95 -11.48 22.89 11.00
N GLY A 96 -12.16 24.03 11.07
CA GLY A 96 -11.68 25.18 11.84
C GLY A 96 -10.47 25.89 11.24
N LEU A 97 -10.12 25.62 9.97
CA LEU A 97 -8.90 26.07 9.32
C LEU A 97 -8.62 27.58 9.41
N VAL A 98 -9.68 28.41 9.34
CA VAL A 98 -9.58 29.88 9.45
C VAL A 98 -9.86 30.36 10.89
N HIS A 99 -10.46 29.52 11.72
CA HIS A 99 -10.82 29.86 13.10
C HIS A 99 -9.66 29.67 14.08
N PHE A 100 -8.76 28.70 13.82
CA PHE A 100 -7.60 28.46 14.65
C PHE A 100 -6.34 28.18 13.80
N PRO A 101 -5.18 28.76 14.13
CA PRO A 101 -5.00 29.86 15.09
C PRO A 101 -5.71 31.15 14.60
N ILE A 102 -6.18 31.96 15.56
CA ILE A 102 -6.98 33.19 15.28
C ILE A 102 -6.12 34.25 14.58
N TYR A 103 -4.83 34.28 14.89
CA TYR A 103 -3.87 35.16 14.23
C TYR A 103 -3.35 34.54 12.94
N PHE A 104 -3.07 35.40 11.96
CA PHE A 104 -2.38 35.04 10.73
C PHE A 104 -0.94 35.54 10.82
N PHE A 105 0.01 34.61 10.89
CA PHE A 105 1.41 34.94 11.15
C PHE A 105 2.15 35.38 9.88
N SER A 106 3.25 36.12 10.05
CA SER A 106 4.04 36.66 8.93
C SER A 106 4.70 35.56 8.08
N ASP A 107 5.09 34.44 8.69
CA ASP A 107 5.61 33.26 8.01
C ASP A 107 4.53 32.50 7.21
N GLU A 108 3.26 32.58 7.63
CA GLU A 108 2.13 32.15 6.80
C GLU A 108 1.87 33.14 5.63
N ALA A 109 2.02 34.44 5.87
CA ALA A 109 1.68 35.49 4.92
C ALA A 109 2.71 35.66 3.78
N VAL A 110 3.99 35.38 4.04
CA VAL A 110 5.06 35.70 3.09
C VAL A 110 4.95 34.93 1.77
N ASN A 111 4.70 33.62 1.83
CA ASN A 111 4.64 32.77 0.65
C ASN A 111 3.49 33.13 -0.31
N PRO A 112 2.21 33.26 0.13
CA PRO A 112 1.12 33.66 -0.74
C PRO A 112 1.26 35.11 -1.24
N LEU A 113 1.91 36.00 -0.47
CA LEU A 113 2.20 37.36 -0.92
C LEU A 113 3.25 37.39 -2.05
N LEU A 114 4.36 36.67 -1.88
CA LEU A 114 5.38 36.53 -2.93
C LEU A 114 4.79 35.85 -4.17
N ALA A 115 3.92 34.86 -3.99
CA ALA A 115 3.22 34.20 -5.08
C ALA A 115 2.30 35.17 -5.84
N GLU A 116 1.56 36.03 -5.14
CA GLU A 116 0.74 37.07 -5.77
C GLU A 116 1.61 38.05 -6.56
N GLN A 117 2.72 38.52 -5.98
CA GLN A 117 3.66 39.41 -6.67
C GLN A 117 4.23 38.76 -7.93
N LEU A 118 4.57 37.48 -7.86
CA LEU A 118 5.06 36.70 -8.99
C LEU A 118 4.02 36.64 -10.11
N LEU A 119 2.74 36.40 -9.80
CA LEU A 119 1.65 36.43 -10.79
C LEU A 119 1.51 37.82 -11.43
N ARG A 120 1.51 38.86 -10.60
CA ARG A 120 1.38 40.26 -11.06
C ARG A 120 2.53 40.68 -11.97
N ASN A 121 3.73 40.18 -11.71
CA ASN A 121 4.94 40.51 -12.47
C ASN A 121 5.20 39.58 -13.66
N GLY A 122 4.23 38.73 -14.03
CA GLY A 122 4.38 37.80 -15.16
C GLY A 122 5.46 36.74 -14.93
N PHE A 123 5.45 36.13 -13.73
CA PHE A 123 6.38 35.11 -13.27
C PHE A 123 7.83 35.59 -13.11
N ARG A 124 8.01 36.88 -12.77
CA ARG A 124 9.32 37.47 -12.48
C ARG A 124 9.40 38.01 -11.06
N ASP A 125 10.58 37.88 -10.45
CA ASP A 125 10.87 38.46 -9.16
C ASP A 125 11.16 39.98 -9.25
N ALA A 126 11.52 40.60 -8.11
CA ALA A 126 11.90 42.01 -8.05
C ALA A 126 13.19 42.34 -8.83
N SER A 127 14.04 41.35 -9.13
CA SER A 127 15.24 41.52 -9.95
C SER A 127 14.97 41.34 -11.45
N GLY A 128 13.75 40.97 -11.84
CA GLY A 128 13.37 40.65 -13.21
C GLY A 128 13.69 39.22 -13.65
N THR A 129 14.17 38.38 -12.73
CA THR A 129 14.48 36.96 -12.99
C THR A 129 13.19 36.17 -13.20
N TRP A 130 13.09 35.46 -14.33
CA TRP A 130 11.95 34.61 -14.64
C TRP A 130 12.04 33.27 -13.91
N LEU A 131 10.93 32.87 -13.25
CA LEU A 131 10.86 31.70 -12.38
C LEU A 131 12.07 31.59 -11.44
N PRO A 132 12.23 32.55 -10.51
CA PRO A 132 13.37 32.58 -9.62
C PRO A 132 13.47 31.27 -8.78
N PRO A 133 14.68 30.73 -8.57
CA PRO A 133 14.91 29.57 -7.72
C PRO A 133 14.97 29.93 -6.22
N TYR A 134 15.18 31.20 -5.88
CA TYR A 134 15.09 31.72 -4.52
C TYR A 134 14.34 33.05 -4.48
N PHE A 135 13.62 33.29 -3.39
CA PHE A 135 12.98 34.59 -3.13
C PHE A 135 13.66 35.27 -1.94
N LYS A 136 13.83 36.59 -2.06
CA LYS A 136 14.30 37.41 -0.96
C LYS A 136 13.12 37.73 -0.04
N ASN A 137 13.19 37.24 1.19
CA ASN A 137 12.27 37.53 2.29
C ASN A 137 12.99 38.41 3.30
N ASP A 138 12.79 39.73 3.18
CA ASP A 138 13.53 40.74 3.94
C ASP A 138 15.05 40.54 3.74
N ASP A 139 15.82 40.24 4.78
CA ASP A 139 17.27 39.99 4.68
C ASP A 139 17.65 38.52 4.44
N ARG A 140 16.68 37.60 4.32
CA ARG A 140 16.95 36.16 4.16
C ARG A 140 16.45 35.62 2.84
N TRP A 141 17.20 34.70 2.26
CA TRP A 141 16.78 33.95 1.08
C TRP A 141 15.97 32.73 1.50
N THR A 142 14.79 32.56 0.90
CA THR A 142 13.92 31.40 1.11
C THR A 142 13.85 30.58 -0.16
N LEU A 143 13.85 29.26 -0.01
CA LEU A 143 13.73 28.33 -1.14
C LEU A 143 12.34 28.48 -1.77
N SER A 144 12.31 28.51 -3.10
CA SER A 144 11.10 28.89 -3.84
C SER A 144 9.96 27.89 -3.82
N LEU A 145 10.20 26.66 -3.36
CA LEU A 145 9.22 25.59 -3.45
C LEU A 145 7.91 25.94 -2.72
N SER A 146 7.98 26.57 -1.55
CA SER A 146 6.79 26.99 -0.78
C SER A 146 6.01 28.12 -1.48
N VAL A 147 6.70 29.01 -2.18
CA VAL A 147 6.08 30.08 -2.97
C VAL A 147 5.35 29.49 -4.17
N TYR A 148 5.99 28.57 -4.90
CA TYR A 148 5.34 27.87 -6.03
C TYR A 148 4.19 26.97 -5.60
N ALA A 149 4.29 26.33 -4.43
CA ALA A 149 3.19 25.58 -3.84
C ALA A 149 1.96 26.48 -3.61
N GLN A 150 2.17 27.67 -3.02
CA GLN A 150 1.09 28.65 -2.79
C GLN A 150 0.60 29.32 -4.08
N LEU A 151 1.46 29.42 -5.10
CA LEU A 151 1.15 30.03 -6.39
C LEU A 151 -0.08 29.42 -7.06
N LEU A 152 -0.23 28.10 -7.00
CA LEU A 152 -1.39 27.42 -7.57
C LEU A 152 -2.68 27.82 -6.86
N GLY A 153 -2.68 27.82 -5.52
CA GLY A 153 -3.84 28.24 -4.73
C GLY A 153 -4.21 29.70 -4.99
N VAL A 154 -3.21 30.58 -4.96
CA VAL A 154 -3.38 32.02 -5.17
C VAL A 154 -3.82 32.33 -6.61
N ALA A 155 -3.32 31.61 -7.61
CA ALA A 155 -3.72 31.81 -9.01
C ALA A 155 -5.19 31.45 -9.26
N LEU A 156 -5.69 30.40 -8.58
CA LEU A 156 -7.06 29.90 -8.78
C LEU A 156 -8.10 30.68 -7.95
N PHE A 157 -7.76 31.06 -6.72
CA PHE A 157 -8.73 31.58 -5.74
C PHE A 157 -8.37 32.96 -5.19
N GLY A 158 -7.25 33.54 -5.59
CA GLY A 158 -6.69 34.75 -4.99
C GLY A 158 -6.05 34.50 -3.62
N LYS A 159 -5.37 35.52 -3.08
CA LYS A 159 -4.76 35.43 -1.75
C LYS A 159 -5.82 35.59 -0.65
N SER A 160 -5.91 34.61 0.24
CA SER A 160 -6.70 34.68 1.46
C SER A 160 -6.10 33.75 2.52
N VAL A 161 -6.48 33.94 3.79
CA VAL A 161 -6.07 33.04 4.89
C VAL A 161 -6.55 31.61 4.62
N LEU A 162 -7.79 31.46 4.16
CA LEU A 162 -8.36 30.16 3.79
C LEU A 162 -7.50 29.46 2.74
N VAL A 163 -7.20 30.14 1.62
CA VAL A 163 -6.42 29.57 0.51
C VAL A 163 -5.01 29.21 0.95
N THR A 164 -4.37 30.08 1.74
CA THR A 164 -3.00 29.86 2.23
C THR A 164 -2.93 28.58 3.06
N ARG A 165 -3.82 28.45 4.04
CA ARG A 165 -3.85 27.31 4.95
C ARG A 165 -4.36 26.03 4.26
N ALA A 166 -5.35 26.16 3.37
CA ALA A 166 -5.90 25.04 2.62
C ALA A 166 -4.85 24.44 1.68
N THR A 167 -4.05 25.28 1.02
CA THR A 167 -2.98 24.82 0.14
C THR A 167 -1.95 24.01 0.93
N SER A 168 -1.52 24.50 2.10
CA SER A 168 -0.61 23.75 2.98
C SER A 168 -1.23 22.44 3.49
N ALA A 169 -2.52 22.45 3.86
CA ALA A 169 -3.24 21.26 4.31
C ALA A 169 -3.41 20.23 3.18
N LEU A 170 -3.65 20.66 1.94
CA LEU A 170 -3.72 19.76 0.77
C LEU A 170 -2.37 19.10 0.51
N ILE A 171 -1.27 19.85 0.56
CA ILE A 171 0.07 19.30 0.35
C ILE A 171 0.42 18.29 1.45
N SER A 172 0.02 18.56 2.70
CA SER A 172 0.28 17.63 3.80
C SER A 172 -0.47 16.30 3.67
N MET A 173 -1.53 16.23 2.85
CA MET A 173 -2.22 14.97 2.53
C MET A 173 -1.36 13.98 1.75
N LEU A 174 -0.22 14.41 1.19
CA LEU A 174 0.76 13.51 0.57
C LEU A 174 1.59 12.73 1.59
N CYS A 175 1.67 13.19 2.84
CA CYS A 175 2.46 12.54 3.89
C CYS A 175 1.96 11.14 4.31
N PRO A 176 0.64 10.85 4.39
CA PRO A 176 0.13 9.51 4.69
C PRO A 176 0.08 8.56 3.48
N LEU A 177 0.59 8.95 2.30
CA LEU A 177 0.60 8.13 1.08
C LEU A 177 1.87 7.29 0.95
#